data_AF-A0A846HHA0-F1
#
_entry.id   AF-A0A846HHA0-F1
#
_cell.length_a   1.000
_cell.length_b   1.000
_cell.length_c   1.000
_cell.angle_alpha   90.00
_cell.angle_beta   90.00
_cell.angle_gamma   90.00
#
_symmetry.space_group_name_H-M   'P 1'
#
loop_
_entity.id
_entity.type
_entity.pdbx_description
1 polymer ?
#
loop_
_entity_poly.entity_id
_entity_poly.type
_entity_poly.pdbx_seq_one_letter_code
_entity_poly.pdbx_strand_id
1 'polypeptide(L)'
;MIDCLNAARYFIIRAYEDGMEAEMTNMKVQKLLYYSQSLHLALYDEPLFDEEIQAWRYGPVCPPAYRFYSEFEAKQLPIPSKEFLLQVADDKKKLLEEIWEYFGSYHAYLLSDMTHLEFPWKKARKGLPSQASSTEPILLKDMKALGHQKLEAIERENPAYESVMSEVLKNALNSESSTRVGKKEVRDWLNSLVN
;
A
#
# COMPACT_ATOMS: atom_id res chain seq x y z
N MET A 1 4.19 -3.20 15.79
CA MET A 1 5.11 -2.75 14.72
C MET A 1 6.20 -3.78 14.54
N ILE A 2 6.77 -3.87 13.34
CA ILE A 2 7.90 -4.75 13.00
C ILE A 2 9.07 -3.90 12.48
N ASP A 3 10.27 -4.47 12.39
CA ASP A 3 11.41 -3.84 11.71
C ASP A 3 11.18 -3.87 10.18
N CYS A 4 11.45 -2.75 9.48
CA CYS A 4 11.35 -2.69 8.02
C CYS A 4 12.19 -3.77 7.29
N LEU A 5 13.32 -4.20 7.85
CA LEU A 5 14.13 -5.30 7.33
C LEU A 5 13.43 -6.64 7.45
N ASN A 6 12.60 -6.86 8.48
CA ASN A 6 11.83 -8.09 8.59
C ASN A 6 10.72 -8.15 7.53
N ALA A 7 10.07 -7.03 7.23
CA ALA A 7 9.16 -6.93 6.08
C ALA A 7 9.89 -7.19 4.75
N ALA A 8 11.07 -6.59 4.55
CA ALA A 8 11.89 -6.81 3.36
C ALA A 8 12.29 -8.28 3.19
N ARG A 9 12.81 -8.90 4.27
CA ARG A 9 13.22 -10.31 4.28
C ARG A 9 12.06 -11.25 3.98
N TYR A 10 10.86 -10.92 4.45
CA TYR A 10 9.66 -11.70 4.16
C TYR A 10 9.42 -11.77 2.65
N PHE A 11 9.43 -10.63 1.96
CA PHE A 11 9.26 -10.60 0.50
C PHE A 11 10.38 -11.30 -0.26
N ILE A 12 11.62 -11.23 0.23
CA ILE A 12 12.73 -11.97 -0.40
C ILE A 12 12.50 -13.48 -0.26
N ILE A 13 12.12 -13.97 0.92
CA ILE A 13 11.78 -15.39 1.11
C ILE A 13 10.67 -15.82 0.16
N ARG A 14 9.60 -15.02 0.07
CA ARG A 14 8.47 -15.29 -0.84
C ARG A 14 8.89 -15.36 -2.29
N ALA A 15 9.75 -14.45 -2.73
CA ALA A 15 10.31 -14.49 -4.09
C ALA A 15 11.05 -15.80 -4.37
N TYR A 16 11.84 -16.31 -3.42
CA TYR A 16 12.51 -17.61 -3.58
C TYR A 16 11.54 -18.80 -3.56
N GLU A 17 10.49 -18.75 -2.75
CA GLU A 17 9.47 -19.80 -2.68
C GLU A 17 8.65 -19.89 -3.99
N ASP A 18 8.43 -18.75 -4.65
CA ASP A 18 7.69 -18.66 -5.91
C ASP A 18 8.58 -18.76 -7.16
N GLY A 19 9.91 -18.92 -7.00
CA GLY A 19 10.87 -18.99 -8.13
C GLY A 19 11.06 -17.67 -8.88
N MET A 20 10.85 -16.54 -8.19
CA MET A 20 10.95 -15.17 -8.69
C MET A 20 12.17 -14.41 -8.15
N GLU A 21 13.14 -15.09 -7.54
CA GLU A 21 14.28 -14.48 -6.86
C GLU A 21 15.14 -13.60 -7.79
N ALA A 22 15.22 -13.94 -9.07
CA ALA A 22 15.96 -13.17 -10.06
C ALA A 22 15.41 -11.74 -10.26
N GLU A 23 14.11 -11.54 -10.01
CA GLU A 23 13.44 -10.24 -10.12
C GLU A 23 13.39 -9.48 -8.79
N MET A 24 13.81 -10.13 -7.70
CA MET A 24 13.76 -9.58 -6.36
C MET A 24 14.99 -8.69 -6.09
N THR A 25 14.89 -7.45 -6.58
CA THR A 25 15.93 -6.41 -6.44
C THR A 25 15.66 -5.50 -5.24
N ASN A 26 16.66 -4.72 -4.82
CA ASN A 26 16.49 -3.69 -3.78
C ASN A 26 15.37 -2.70 -4.16
N MET A 27 15.27 -2.30 -5.42
CA MET A 27 14.19 -1.42 -5.88
C MET A 27 12.80 -2.05 -5.66
N LYS A 28 12.63 -3.34 -5.95
CA LYS A 28 11.36 -4.05 -5.71
C LYS A 28 11.01 -4.08 -4.22
N VAL A 29 11.99 -4.38 -3.35
CA VAL A 29 11.81 -4.30 -1.88
C VAL A 29 11.28 -2.93 -1.48
N GLN A 30 11.89 -1.83 -1.95
CA GLN A 30 11.48 -0.48 -1.56
C GLN A 30 10.01 -0.19 -1.91
N LYS A 31 9.55 -0.68 -3.06
CA LYS A 31 8.17 -0.46 -3.51
C LYS A 31 7.18 -1.31 -2.73
N LEU A 32 7.52 -2.55 -2.43
CA LEU A 32 6.70 -3.42 -1.58
C LEU A 32 6.57 -2.84 -0.16
N LEU A 33 7.67 -2.39 0.47
CA LEU A 33 7.65 -1.74 1.79
C LEU A 33 6.74 -0.52 1.82
N TYR A 34 6.74 0.28 0.76
CA TYR A 34 5.86 1.45 0.64
C TYR A 34 4.38 1.09 0.58
N TYR A 35 4.01 0.06 -0.19
CA TYR A 35 2.64 -0.45 -0.18
C TYR A 35 2.27 -1.10 1.16
N SER A 36 3.21 -1.78 1.82
CA SER A 36 2.99 -2.35 3.16
C SER A 36 2.68 -1.29 4.20
N GLN A 37 3.47 -0.22 4.26
CA GLN A 37 3.23 0.87 5.20
C GLN A 37 1.89 1.55 4.92
N SER A 38 1.58 1.81 3.64
CA SER A 38 0.34 2.48 3.23
C SER A 38 -0.91 1.67 3.57
N LEU A 39 -0.93 0.37 3.25
CA LEU A 39 -2.07 -0.51 3.51
C LEU A 39 -2.24 -0.79 5.01
N HIS A 40 -1.15 -1.00 5.74
CA HIS A 40 -1.23 -1.20 7.19
C HIS A 40 -1.82 0.04 7.89
N LEU A 41 -1.39 1.25 7.51
CA LEU A 41 -1.94 2.50 8.04
C LEU A 41 -3.45 2.63 7.75
N ALA A 42 -3.90 2.21 6.56
CA ALA A 42 -5.32 2.29 6.20
C ALA A 42 -6.18 1.28 6.96
N LEU A 43 -5.67 0.06 7.17
CA LEU A 43 -6.39 -1.02 7.86
C LEU A 43 -6.43 -0.84 9.38
N TYR A 44 -5.34 -0.37 9.98
CA TYR A 44 -5.13 -0.42 11.42
C TYR A 44 -4.91 0.94 12.09
N ASP A 45 -4.83 2.03 11.31
CA ASP A 45 -4.47 3.37 11.79
C ASP A 45 -3.13 3.45 12.55
N GLU A 46 -2.26 2.48 12.30
CA GLU A 46 -0.94 2.37 12.92
C GLU A 46 0.11 2.12 11.83
N PRO A 47 1.35 2.59 12.00
CA PRO A 47 2.46 2.23 11.11
C PRO A 47 2.79 0.73 11.22
N LEU A 48 3.20 0.11 10.10
CA LEU A 48 3.70 -1.27 10.13
C LEU A 48 5.09 -1.32 10.78
N PHE A 49 5.94 -0.35 10.42
CA PHE A 49 7.28 -0.13 10.93
C PHE A 49 7.53 1.37 11.18
N ASP A 50 8.49 1.69 12.04
CA ASP A 50 8.76 3.06 12.51
C ASP A 50 9.58 3.88 11.51
N GLU A 51 10.35 3.23 10.64
CA GLU A 51 11.20 3.89 9.68
C GLU A 51 10.41 4.74 8.67
N GLU A 52 10.86 5.98 8.46
CA GLU A 52 10.26 6.84 7.46
C GLU A 52 10.52 6.34 6.04
N ILE A 53 9.57 6.65 5.15
CA ILE A 53 9.72 6.46 3.71
C ILE A 53 9.92 7.84 3.08
N GLN A 54 10.97 7.97 2.26
CA GLN A 54 11.36 9.22 1.61
C GLN A 54 11.04 9.19 0.11
N ALA A 55 10.73 10.35 -0.46
CA ALA A 55 10.33 10.49 -1.86
C ALA A 55 11.53 10.67 -2.81
N TRP A 56 12.35 9.64 -2.95
CA TRP A 56 13.56 9.67 -3.79
C TRP A 56 13.24 9.79 -5.28
N ARG A 57 14.27 10.06 -6.09
CA ARG A 57 14.15 10.24 -7.56
C ARG A 57 13.43 9.06 -8.24
N TYR A 58 13.76 7.82 -7.87
CA TYR A 58 13.20 6.60 -8.46
C TYR A 58 12.08 5.98 -7.58
N GLY A 59 11.27 6.85 -6.98
CA GLY A 59 10.12 6.45 -6.19
C GLY A 59 10.39 6.45 -4.67
N PRO A 60 9.43 5.98 -3.87
CA PRO A 60 9.54 5.91 -2.42
C PRO A 60 10.63 4.91 -2.02
N VAL A 61 11.36 5.24 -0.95
CA VAL A 61 12.48 4.47 -0.40
C VAL A 61 12.44 4.53 1.13
N CYS A 62 12.51 3.36 1.78
CA CYS A 62 12.82 3.22 3.20
C CYS A 62 14.34 3.18 3.36
N PRO A 63 15.00 4.26 3.85
CA PRO A 63 16.45 4.38 3.77
C PRO A 63 17.24 3.27 4.51
N PRO A 64 16.84 2.80 5.70
CA PRO A 64 17.51 1.69 6.37
C PRO A 64 17.52 0.41 5.54
N ALA A 65 16.38 0.01 4.98
CA ALA A 65 16.28 -1.15 4.09
C ALA A 65 17.10 -0.96 2.81
N TYR A 66 17.06 0.23 2.20
CA TYR A 66 17.84 0.51 1.00
C TYR A 66 19.34 0.36 1.24
N ARG A 67 19.85 0.94 2.33
CA ARG A 67 21.27 0.84 2.71
C ARG A 67 21.69 -0.60 3.01
N PHE A 68 20.84 -1.37 3.68
CA PHE A 68 21.14 -2.78 3.98
C PHE A 68 21.35 -3.61 2.71
N TYR A 69 20.61 -3.31 1.64
CA TYR A 69 20.68 -4.03 0.36
C TYR A 69 21.39 -3.24 -0.75
N SER A 70 22.07 -2.13 -0.47
CA SER A 70 22.58 -1.24 -1.52
C SER A 70 23.74 -1.85 -2.32
N GLU A 71 24.54 -2.72 -1.71
CA GLU A 71 25.66 -3.40 -2.37
C GLU A 71 25.23 -4.34 -3.51
N PHE A 72 23.97 -4.76 -3.51
CA PHE A 72 23.42 -5.62 -4.55
C PHE A 72 22.90 -4.84 -5.76
N GLU A 73 22.83 -3.51 -5.69
CA GLU A 73 22.35 -2.64 -6.77
C GLU A 73 21.01 -3.13 -7.36
N ALA A 74 20.99 -3.49 -8.64
CA ALA A 74 19.85 -4.03 -9.37
C ALA A 74 19.90 -5.57 -9.54
N LYS A 75 20.74 -6.27 -8.77
CA LYS A 75 20.89 -7.72 -8.81
C LYS A 75 19.94 -8.41 -7.84
N GLN A 76 19.79 -9.71 -8.01
CA GLN A 76 19.10 -10.61 -7.08
C GLN A 76 19.66 -10.45 -5.66
N LEU A 77 18.75 -10.33 -4.69
CA LEU A 77 19.08 -10.28 -3.27
C LEU A 77 19.31 -11.68 -2.69
N PRO A 78 20.19 -11.83 -1.68
CA PRO A 78 20.45 -13.10 -1.05
C PRO A 78 19.25 -13.56 -0.23
N ILE A 79 18.99 -14.88 -0.21
CA ILE A 79 17.94 -15.45 0.63
C ILE A 79 18.26 -15.25 2.13
N PRO A 80 17.36 -14.65 2.92
CA PRO A 80 17.52 -14.53 4.36
C PRO A 80 17.33 -15.88 5.07
N SER A 81 17.88 -16.02 6.29
CA SER A 81 17.49 -17.10 7.20
C SER A 81 15.99 -17.00 7.54
N LYS A 82 15.29 -18.14 7.62
CA LYS A 82 13.87 -18.17 8.01
C LYS A 82 13.63 -17.92 9.51
N GLU A 83 14.68 -17.91 10.33
CA GLU A 83 14.57 -17.78 11.79
C GLU A 83 13.88 -16.48 12.25
N PHE A 84 14.04 -15.37 11.52
CA PHE A 84 13.39 -14.10 11.89
C PHE A 84 11.86 -14.17 11.75
N LEU A 85 11.32 -15.10 10.95
CA LEU A 85 9.85 -15.23 10.79
C LEU A 85 9.17 -15.58 12.12
N LEU A 86 9.90 -16.18 13.06
CA LEU A 86 9.41 -16.44 14.42
C LEU A 86 9.18 -15.15 15.24
N GLN A 87 9.79 -14.03 14.82
CA GLN A 87 9.69 -12.73 15.48
C GLN A 87 8.60 -11.84 14.88
N VAL A 88 8.00 -12.24 13.76
CA VAL A 88 6.93 -11.51 13.08
C VAL A 88 5.59 -12.08 13.55
N ALA A 89 4.71 -11.22 14.06
CA ALA A 89 3.36 -11.63 14.45
C ALA A 89 2.53 -12.08 13.23
N ASP A 90 1.62 -13.02 13.44
CA ASP A 90 0.92 -13.70 12.34
C ASP A 90 -0.03 -12.76 11.57
N ASP A 91 -0.62 -11.76 12.23
CA ASP A 91 -1.41 -10.72 11.57
C ASP A 91 -0.57 -9.90 10.59
N LYS A 92 0.69 -9.60 10.95
CA LYS A 92 1.62 -8.88 10.08
C LYS A 92 2.10 -9.76 8.92
N LYS A 93 2.35 -11.05 9.17
CA LYS A 93 2.65 -12.00 8.08
C LYS A 93 1.50 -12.08 7.09
N LYS A 94 0.26 -12.14 7.57
CA LYS A 94 -0.94 -12.19 6.72
C LYS A 94 -1.04 -10.95 5.84
N LEU A 95 -0.82 -9.76 6.39
CA LEU A 95 -0.78 -8.54 5.58
C LEU A 95 0.33 -8.59 4.52
N LEU A 96 1.55 -9.01 4.90
CA LEU A 96 2.66 -9.11 3.96
C LEU A 96 2.40 -10.16 2.87
N GLU A 97 1.71 -11.25 3.19
CA GLU A 97 1.21 -12.24 2.24
C GLU A 97 0.26 -11.60 1.21
N GLU A 98 -0.78 -10.90 1.67
CA GLU A 98 -1.76 -10.23 0.80
C GLU A 98 -1.10 -9.20 -0.13
N ILE A 99 -0.10 -8.47 0.39
CA ILE A 99 0.69 -7.52 -0.42
C ILE A 99 1.51 -8.25 -1.47
N TRP A 100 2.11 -9.38 -1.13
CA TRP A 100 2.86 -10.18 -2.07
C TRP A 100 1.95 -10.78 -3.16
N GLU A 101 0.81 -11.33 -2.78
CA GLU A 101 -0.17 -11.87 -3.73
C GLU A 101 -0.62 -10.82 -4.76
N TYR A 102 -0.82 -9.56 -4.32
CA TYR A 102 -1.28 -8.50 -5.20
C TYR A 102 -0.16 -7.79 -5.98
N PHE A 103 0.95 -7.43 -5.33
CA PHE A 103 2.03 -6.63 -5.94
C PHE A 103 3.29 -7.43 -6.30
N GLY A 104 3.48 -8.62 -5.72
CA GLY A 104 4.71 -9.40 -5.81
C GLY A 104 5.04 -9.88 -7.22
N SER A 105 4.03 -10.09 -8.06
CA SER A 105 4.22 -10.48 -9.47
C SER A 105 4.70 -9.32 -10.37
N TYR A 106 4.58 -8.06 -9.92
CA TYR A 106 5.00 -6.92 -10.73
C TYR A 106 6.52 -6.76 -10.77
N HIS A 107 7.03 -6.41 -11.94
CA HIS A 107 8.43 -6.06 -12.11
C HIS A 107 8.76 -4.75 -11.39
N ALA A 108 10.00 -4.61 -10.89
CA ALA A 108 10.42 -3.45 -10.11
C ALA A 108 10.19 -2.10 -10.82
N TYR A 109 10.42 -2.04 -12.14
CA TYR A 109 10.17 -0.83 -12.95
C TYR A 109 8.68 -0.47 -13.01
N LEU A 110 7.79 -1.45 -13.18
CA LEU A 110 6.35 -1.20 -13.19
C LEU A 110 5.89 -0.65 -11.83
N LEU A 111 6.36 -1.23 -10.73
CA LEU A 111 6.10 -0.71 -9.39
C LEU A 111 6.64 0.73 -9.24
N SER A 112 7.82 1.03 -9.79
CA SER A 112 8.36 2.39 -9.80
C SER A 112 7.45 3.35 -10.55
N ASP A 113 7.03 3.00 -11.77
CA ASP A 113 6.13 3.82 -12.60
C ASP A 113 4.81 4.08 -11.88
N MET A 114 4.22 3.05 -11.24
CA MET A 114 3.02 3.20 -10.41
C MET A 114 3.23 4.22 -9.29
N THR A 115 4.32 4.09 -8.52
CA THR A 115 4.58 5.02 -7.41
C THR A 115 4.85 6.46 -7.87
N HIS A 116 5.39 6.67 -9.07
CA HIS A 116 5.55 7.99 -9.65
C HIS A 116 4.23 8.65 -10.04
N LEU A 117 3.18 7.86 -10.27
CA LEU A 117 1.84 8.34 -10.56
C LEU A 117 1.01 8.65 -9.31
N GLU A 118 1.45 8.18 -8.14
CA GLU A 118 0.69 8.28 -6.89
C GLU A 118 0.94 9.60 -6.15
N PHE A 119 -0.09 10.09 -5.49
CA PHE A 119 -0.07 11.42 -4.89
C PHE A 119 0.91 11.59 -3.72
N PRO A 120 1.20 10.60 -2.84
CA PRO A 120 2.08 10.85 -1.69
C PRO A 120 3.50 11.19 -2.12
N TRP A 121 4.04 10.43 -3.07
CA TRP A 121 5.36 10.68 -3.66
C TRP A 121 5.40 12.02 -4.42
N LYS A 122 4.38 12.31 -5.25
CA LYS A 122 4.28 13.59 -5.98
C LYS A 122 4.23 14.79 -5.05
N LYS A 123 3.45 14.68 -3.96
CA LYS A 123 3.25 15.75 -2.99
C LYS A 123 4.53 16.04 -2.21
N ALA A 124 5.23 15.01 -1.73
CA ALA A 124 6.53 15.17 -1.07
C ALA A 124 7.60 15.75 -2.00
N ARG A 125 7.46 15.61 -3.32
CA ARG A 125 8.38 16.20 -4.32
C ARG A 125 7.87 17.49 -4.95
N LYS A 126 6.84 18.12 -4.39
CA LYS A 126 6.26 19.34 -4.96
C LYS A 126 7.34 20.43 -5.11
N GLY A 127 7.48 20.97 -6.32
CA GLY A 127 8.47 22.00 -6.64
C GLY A 127 9.84 21.46 -7.08
N LEU A 128 10.05 20.14 -7.07
CA LEU A 128 11.28 19.54 -7.55
C LEU A 128 11.17 19.11 -9.03
N PRO A 129 12.22 19.33 -9.84
CA PRO A 129 12.32 18.71 -11.17
C PRO A 129 12.30 17.18 -11.10
N SER A 130 11.89 16.52 -12.19
CA SER A 130 11.82 15.04 -12.25
C SER A 130 13.15 14.35 -11.94
N GLN A 131 14.28 14.96 -12.33
CA GLN A 131 15.62 14.40 -12.14
C GLN A 131 16.28 14.76 -10.81
N ALA A 132 15.67 15.63 -10.00
CA ALA A 132 16.24 16.03 -8.72
C ALA A 132 16.22 14.88 -7.71
N SER A 133 17.30 14.73 -6.95
CA SER A 133 17.30 13.92 -5.73
C SER A 133 16.36 14.55 -4.70
N SER A 134 15.85 13.74 -3.79
CA SER A 134 15.08 14.20 -2.63
C SER A 134 15.18 13.15 -1.54
N THR A 135 15.25 13.62 -0.30
CA THR A 135 15.10 12.81 0.91
C THR A 135 13.90 13.28 1.72
N GLU A 136 12.99 14.04 1.10
CA GLU A 136 11.79 14.55 1.77
C GLU A 136 10.92 13.36 2.24
N PRO A 137 10.57 13.29 3.53
CA PRO A 137 9.69 12.25 4.04
C PRO A 137 8.28 12.31 3.42
N ILE A 138 7.74 11.15 3.09
CA ILE A 138 6.33 11.00 2.74
C ILE A 138 5.54 10.90 4.05
N LEU A 139 4.61 11.83 4.27
CA LEU A 139 3.85 11.89 5.52
C LEU A 139 2.96 10.65 5.69
N LEU A 140 2.89 10.10 6.92
CA LEU A 140 2.05 8.94 7.24
C LEU A 140 0.59 9.15 6.83
N LYS A 141 0.02 10.36 7.04
CA LYS A 141 -1.35 10.67 6.63
C LYS A 141 -1.59 10.55 5.12
N ASP A 142 -0.56 10.86 4.31
CA ASP A 142 -0.65 10.76 2.86
C ASP A 142 -0.52 9.29 2.43
N MET A 143 0.35 8.50 3.08
CA MET A 143 0.40 7.05 2.87
C MET A 143 -0.90 6.35 3.30
N LYS A 144 -1.51 6.76 4.43
CA LYS A 144 -2.80 6.24 4.87
C LYS A 144 -3.90 6.49 3.85
N ALA A 145 -4.00 7.71 3.33
CA ALA A 145 -4.98 8.04 2.29
C ALA A 145 -4.74 7.26 0.99
N LEU A 146 -3.48 7.01 0.61
CA LEU A 146 -3.17 6.09 -0.49
C LEU A 146 -3.61 4.66 -0.16
N GLY A 147 -3.38 4.18 1.07
CA GLY A 147 -3.81 2.86 1.50
C GLY A 147 -5.31 2.66 1.32
N HIS A 148 -6.14 3.62 1.74
CA HIS A 148 -7.59 3.58 1.49
C HIS A 148 -7.91 3.51 -0.01
N GLN A 149 -7.25 4.34 -0.83
CA GLN A 149 -7.42 4.31 -2.29
C GLN A 149 -7.07 2.93 -2.88
N LYS A 150 -6.00 2.28 -2.39
CA LYS A 150 -5.56 0.97 -2.86
C LYS A 150 -6.48 -0.15 -2.41
N LEU A 151 -6.96 -0.12 -1.17
CA LEU A 151 -7.96 -1.08 -0.68
C LEU A 151 -9.22 -1.03 -1.54
N GLU A 152 -9.75 0.16 -1.83
CA GLU A 152 -10.90 0.31 -2.72
C GLU A 152 -10.65 -0.25 -4.13
N ALA A 153 -9.44 -0.06 -4.67
CA ALA A 153 -9.07 -0.58 -5.99
C ALA A 153 -9.00 -2.12 -5.98
N ILE A 154 -8.32 -2.69 -4.98
CA ILE A 154 -8.19 -4.14 -4.77
C ILE A 154 -9.57 -4.77 -4.61
N GLU A 155 -10.44 -4.17 -3.80
CA GLU A 155 -11.81 -4.64 -3.60
C GLU A 155 -12.59 -4.66 -4.91
N ARG A 156 -12.53 -3.59 -5.70
CA ARG A 156 -13.24 -3.50 -7.00
C ARG A 156 -12.75 -4.48 -8.05
N GLU A 157 -11.48 -4.87 -7.99
CA GLU A 157 -10.89 -5.87 -8.88
C GLU A 157 -11.24 -7.30 -8.47
N ASN A 158 -11.76 -7.51 -7.25
CA ASN A 158 -12.17 -8.83 -6.81
C ASN A 158 -13.34 -9.35 -7.67
N PRO A 159 -13.27 -10.57 -8.25
CA PRO A 159 -14.34 -11.12 -9.08
C PRO A 159 -15.70 -11.24 -8.37
N ALA A 160 -15.73 -11.30 -7.04
CA ALA A 160 -16.95 -11.34 -6.25
C ALA A 160 -17.51 -9.95 -5.93
N TYR A 161 -16.81 -8.85 -6.23
CA TYR A 161 -17.21 -7.50 -5.85
C TYR A 161 -18.60 -7.14 -6.38
N GLU A 162 -18.85 -7.34 -7.67
CA GLU A 162 -20.15 -6.97 -8.28
C GLU A 162 -21.31 -7.75 -7.67
N SER A 163 -21.13 -9.04 -7.40
CA SER A 163 -22.19 -9.89 -6.84
C SER A 163 -22.48 -9.51 -5.39
N VAL A 164 -21.43 -9.32 -4.58
CA VAL A 164 -21.54 -8.88 -3.18
C VAL A 164 -22.17 -7.49 -3.10
N MET A 165 -21.70 -6.52 -3.89
CA MET A 165 -22.23 -5.15 -3.86
C MET A 165 -23.68 -5.08 -4.34
N SER A 166 -24.06 -5.87 -5.36
CA SER A 166 -25.46 -5.99 -5.80
C SER A 166 -26.36 -6.49 -4.66
N GLU A 167 -25.91 -7.50 -3.92
CA GLU A 167 -26.64 -8.05 -2.78
C GLU A 167 -26.72 -7.07 -1.60
N VAL A 168 -25.62 -6.39 -1.26
CA VAL A 168 -25.58 -5.34 -0.24
C VAL A 168 -26.54 -4.21 -0.59
N LEU A 169 -26.56 -3.74 -1.84
CA LEU A 169 -27.47 -2.68 -2.30
C LEU A 169 -28.93 -3.12 -2.23
N LYS A 170 -29.25 -4.35 -2.67
CA LYS A 170 -30.61 -4.90 -2.53
C LYS A 170 -31.04 -4.93 -1.07
N ASN A 171 -30.19 -5.42 -0.18
CA ASN A 171 -30.49 -5.51 1.24
C ASN A 171 -30.63 -4.14 1.90
N ALA A 172 -29.79 -3.16 1.55
CA ALA A 172 -29.90 -1.78 2.04
C ALA A 172 -31.19 -1.09 1.55
N LEU A 173 -31.54 -1.26 0.28
CA LEU A 173 -32.78 -0.71 -0.29
C LEU A 173 -34.03 -1.39 0.29
N ASN A 174 -33.92 -2.67 0.68
CA ASN A 174 -35.02 -3.43 1.29
C ASN A 174 -35.13 -3.20 2.81
N SER A 175 -34.02 -2.85 3.49
CA SER A 175 -34.02 -2.52 4.92
C SER A 175 -34.52 -1.10 5.19
N GLU A 176 -34.47 -0.21 4.20
CA GLU A 176 -35.22 1.07 4.21
C GLU A 176 -36.68 0.86 3.82
N SER A 177 -37.46 0.24 4.71
CA SER A 177 -38.88 0.54 4.84
C SER A 177 -39.17 1.18 6.20
N SER A 178 -38.90 2.48 6.34
CA SER A 178 -39.77 3.36 7.16
C SER A 178 -39.70 4.86 6.88
N THR A 179 -38.82 5.38 6.01
CA THR A 179 -38.94 6.77 5.53
C THR A 179 -38.46 6.89 4.09
N ARG A 180 -39.35 6.63 3.13
CA ARG A 180 -39.17 7.18 1.78
C ARG A 180 -39.21 8.69 1.93
N VAL A 181 -38.05 9.34 1.90
CA VAL A 181 -37.97 10.79 1.95
C VAL A 181 -38.76 11.33 0.75
N GLY A 182 -39.90 11.97 1.00
CA GLY A 182 -40.73 12.52 -0.05
C GLY A 182 -39.95 13.61 -0.80
N LYS A 183 -40.23 13.84 -2.09
CA LYS A 183 -39.60 14.92 -2.88
C LYS A 183 -39.57 16.30 -2.17
N LYS A 184 -40.51 16.53 -1.25
CA LYS A 184 -40.60 17.74 -0.43
C LYS A 184 -39.58 17.76 0.70
N GLU A 185 -39.39 16.63 1.38
CA GLU A 185 -38.44 16.48 2.49
C GLU A 185 -36.98 16.58 2.01
N VAL A 186 -36.65 16.09 0.81
CA VAL A 186 -35.32 16.33 0.20
C VAL A 186 -35.07 17.83 0.00
N ARG A 187 -36.11 18.57 -0.42
CA ARG A 187 -36.02 20.01 -0.67
C ARG A 187 -35.88 20.79 0.63
N ASP A 188 -36.61 20.39 1.66
CA ASP A 188 -36.57 21.01 2.98
C ASP A 188 -35.23 20.74 3.70
N TRP A 189 -34.67 19.53 3.54
CA TRP A 189 -33.33 19.18 4.03
C TRP A 189 -32.21 19.94 3.30
N LEU A 190 -32.28 20.07 1.97
CA LEU A 190 -31.30 20.88 1.23
C LEU A 190 -31.36 22.36 1.64
N ASN A 191 -32.54 22.89 1.92
CA ASN A 191 -32.70 24.28 2.36
C ASN A 191 -32.22 24.51 3.80
N SER A 192 -32.24 23.50 4.68
CA SER A 192 -31.72 23.64 6.04
C SER A 192 -30.19 23.66 6.11
N LEU A 193 -29.50 23.18 5.09
CA LEU A 193 -28.03 23.20 5.00
C LEU A 193 -27.46 24.55 4.50
N VAL A 194 -28.31 25.45 4.04
CA VAL A 194 -27.91 26.74 3.42
C VAL A 194 -28.21 27.93 4.34
N ASN A 195 -28.70 27.70 5.57
CA ASN A 195 -28.86 28.72 6.62
C ASN A 195 -27.87 28.52 7.76
#